data_AF-A0A7S9ITU4-F1
#
_entry.id   AF-A0A7S9ITU4-F1
#
_cell.length_a   1.000
_cell.length_b   1.000
_cell.length_c   1.000
_cell.angle_alpha   90.00
_cell.angle_beta   90.00
_cell.angle_gamma   90.00
#
_symmetry.space_group_name_H-M   'P 1'
#
loop_
_entity.id
_entity.type
_entity.pdbx_description
1 polymer ?
#
loop_
_entity_poly.entity_id
_entity_poly.type
_entity_poly.pdbx_seq_one_letter_code
_entity_poly.pdbx_strand_id
1 'polypeptide(L)' 'NKWILYRQSKSAEVIRLNPGVTATEISRVVSEWWKNETPEIKAYWQAMAEE' A
#
# COMPACT_ATOMS: atom_id res chain seq x y z
N ASN A 1 12.03 -3.51 -1.92
CA ASN A 1 11.14 -4.31 -1.04
C ASN A 1 9.68 -4.00 -1.39
N LYS A 2 8.95 -4.94 -2.02
CA LYS A 2 7.62 -4.72 -2.62
C LYS A 2 6.59 -4.06 -1.70
N TRP A 3 6.64 -4.41 -0.42
CA TRP A 3 5.74 -3.87 0.60
C TRP A 3 5.95 -2.36 0.81
N ILE A 4 7.19 -1.87 0.77
CA ILE A 4 7.48 -0.44 1.00
C ILE A 4 6.95 0.40 -0.17
N LEU A 5 7.15 -0.05 -1.41
CA LEU A 5 6.62 0.62 -2.61
C LEU A 5 5.09 0.64 -2.62
N TYR A 6 4.47 -0.51 -2.37
CA TYR A 6 3.02 -0.62 -2.24
C TYR A 6 2.49 0.32 -1.16
N ARG A 7 3.10 0.30 0.03
CA ARG A 7 2.68 1.14 1.14
C ARG A 7 2.82 2.62 0.83
N GLN A 8 3.92 3.04 0.21
CA GLN A 8 4.14 4.45 -0.13
C GLN A 8 3.09 4.95 -1.12
N SER A 9 2.82 4.18 -2.18
CA SER A 9 1.79 4.50 -3.17
C SER A 9 0.40 4.58 -2.52
N LYS A 10 0.00 3.58 -1.73
CA LYS A 10 -1.33 3.53 -1.12
C LYS A 10 -1.50 4.52 0.03
N SER A 11 -0.45 4.80 0.79
CA SER A 11 -0.49 5.82 1.84
C SER A 11 -0.78 7.21 1.27
N ALA A 12 -0.16 7.57 0.14
CA ALA A 12 -0.42 8.85 -0.54
C ALA A 12 -1.88 8.94 -1.02
N GLU A 13 -2.42 7.85 -1.56
CA GLU A 13 -3.83 7.76 -1.97
C GLU A 13 -4.79 7.95 -0.78
N VAL A 14 -4.53 7.28 0.35
CA VAL A 14 -5.34 7.38 1.58
C VAL A 14 -5.30 8.79 2.17
N ILE A 15 -4.14 9.44 2.22
CA ILE A 15 -4.01 10.83 2.69
C ILE A 15 -4.79 11.80 1.80
N ARG A 16 -4.74 11.58 0.48
CA ARG A 16 -5.46 12.42 -0.48
C ARG A 16 -6.97 12.29 -0.33
N LEU A 17 -7.47 11.09 -0.04
CA LEU A 17 -8.89 10.82 0.16
C LEU A 17 -9.37 11.24 1.56
N ASN A 18 -8.51 11.15 2.58
CA ASN A 18 -8.82 11.49 3.97
C ASN A 18 -7.78 12.46 4.54
N PRO A 19 -7.92 13.77 4.29
CA PRO A 19 -7.07 14.77 4.91
C PRO A 19 -7.18 14.70 6.43
N GLY A 20 -6.07 14.47 7.13
CA GLY A 20 -6.03 14.34 8.60
C GLY A 20 -6.05 12.91 9.13
N VAL A 21 -6.09 11.89 8.26
CA VAL A 21 -5.89 10.49 8.66
C VAL A 21 -4.53 10.29 9.32
N THR A 22 -4.49 9.52 10.41
CA THR A 22 -3.24 9.29 11.13
C THR A 22 -2.37 8.24 10.44
N ALA A 23 -1.05 8.34 10.62
CA ALA A 23 -0.11 7.36 10.10
C ALA A 23 -0.41 5.92 10.59
N THR A 24 -0.97 5.80 11.80
CA THR A 24 -1.40 4.52 12.39
C THR A 24 -2.58 3.91 11.63
N GLU A 25 -3.59 4.72 11.30
CA GLU A 25 -4.76 4.28 10.52
C GLU A 25 -4.36 3.91 9.10
N ILE A 26 -3.54 4.73 8.44
CA ILE A 26 -3.00 4.41 7.11
C ILE A 26 -2.29 3.06 7.16
N SER A 27 -1.42 2.84 8.14
CA SER A 27 -0.67 1.59 8.23
C SER A 27 -1.57 0.38 8.48
N ARG A 28 -2.65 0.52 9.24
CA ARG A 28 -3.66 -0.54 9.40
C ARG A 28 -4.37 -0.84 8.08
N VAL A 29 -4.95 0.18 7.46
CA VAL A 29 -5.73 0.06 6.21
C VAL A 29 -4.89 -0.56 5.10
N VAL A 30 -3.68 -0.04 4.87
CA VAL A 30 -2.79 -0.53 3.81
C VAL A 30 -2.33 -1.96 4.07
N SER A 31 -2.15 -2.35 5.34
CA SER A 31 -1.80 -3.74 5.68
C SER A 31 -2.94 -4.72 5.43
N GLU A 32 -4.18 -4.30 5.70
CA GLU A 32 -5.37 -5.09 5.38
C GLU A 32 -5.59 -5.20 3.87
N TRP A 33 -5.43 -4.09 3.13
CA TRP A 33 -5.50 -4.10 1.67
C TRP A 33 -4.49 -5.07 1.09
N TRP A 34 -3.22 -4.99 1.51
CA TRP A 34 -2.20 -5.93 1.05
C TRP A 34 -2.51 -7.39 1.35
N LYS A 35 -3.10 -7.70 2.51
CA LYS A 35 -3.52 -9.07 2.82
C LYS A 35 -4.62 -9.53 1.86
N ASN A 36 -5.62 -8.68 1.62
CA ASN A 36 -6.78 -8.98 0.76
C ASN A 36 -6.53 -8.78 -0.74
N GLU A 37 -5.40 -8.20 -1.12
CA GLU A 37 -5.07 -7.93 -2.51
C GLU A 37 -4.84 -9.23 -3.29
N THR A 38 -5.18 -9.18 -4.57
CA THR A 38 -5.07 -10.34 -5.45
C THR A 38 -3.60 -10.71 -5.73
N PRO A 39 -3.32 -11.97 -6.11
CA PRO A 39 -1.98 -12.41 -6.44
C PRO A 39 -1.34 -11.59 -7.57
N GLU A 40 -2.13 -11.13 -8.55
CA GLU A 40 -1.67 -10.37 -9.71
C GLU A 40 -1.11 -9.01 -9.29
N ILE A 41 -1.80 -8.31 -8.37
CA ILE A 41 -1.30 -7.03 -7.85
C ILE A 41 -0.03 -7.26 -7.02
N LYS A 42 0.00 -8.30 -6.19
CA LYS A 42 1.22 -8.64 -5.43
C LYS A 42 2.39 -8.97 -6.35
N ALA A 43 2.15 -9.61 -7.50
CA ALA A 43 3.15 -9.89 -8.52
C ALA A 43 3.62 -8.62 -9.23
N TYR A 44 2.70 -7.71 -9.58
CA TYR A 44 3.04 -6.40 -10.13
C TYR A 44 3.99 -5.62 -9.20
N TRP A 45 3.66 -5.53 -7.91
CA TRP A 45 4.51 -4.84 -6.94
C TRP A 45 5.82 -5.60 -6.62
N GLN A 46 5.85 -6.91 -6.82
CA GLN A 46 7.09 -7.69 -6.75
C GLN A 46 8.02 -7.31 -7.91
N ALA A 47 7.51 -7.29 -9.14
CA ALA A 47 8.28 -6.91 -10.33
C ALA A 47 8.81 -5.48 -10.23
N MET A 48 7.96 -4.53 -9.82
CA MET A 48 8.35 -3.13 -9.58
C MET A 48 9.40 -2.95 -8.47
N ALA A 49 9.57 -3.95 -7.60
CA ALA A 49 10.54 -3.89 -6.51
C ALA A 49 11.85 -4.63 -6.81
N GLU A 50 11.88 -5.40 -7.89
CA GLU A 50 13.06 -6.10 -8.42
C GLU A 50 13.79 -5.30 -9.50
N GLU A 51 13.14 -4.26 -10.06
CA GLU A 51 13.72 -3.22 -10.91
C GLU A 51 14.48 -2.16 -10.10
#